data_AF-A0A833PHZ7-F1
#
_entry.id   AF-A0A833PHZ7-F1
#
_cell.length_a   1.000
_cell.length_b   1.000
_cell.length_c   1.000
_cell.angle_alpha   90.00
_cell.angle_beta   90.00
_cell.angle_gamma   90.00
#
_symmetry.space_group_name_H-M   'P 1'
#
loop_
_entity.id
_entity.type
_entity.pdbx_description
1 polymer ?
#
loop_
_entity_poly.entity_id
_entity_poly.type
_entity_poly.pdbx_seq_one_letter_code
_entity_poly.pdbx_strand_id
1 'polypeptide(L)'
;MQYSGDYAVLFRNFAKLLAIIVNKMIKMLQTIVGFTLDEQQHYVALLSCGHRQHMRHTPPWQNRPWIMTEQGRQEKIGLSIECKQCDFAKNSL
;
A
#
# COMPACT_ATOMS: atom_id res chain seq x y z
N MET A 1 -35.55 -33.80 -12.75
CA MET A 1 -34.07 -33.68 -12.76
C MET A 1 -33.70 -32.44 -11.95
N GLN A 2 -33.53 -32.59 -10.62
CA GLN A 2 -33.37 -31.47 -9.68
C GLN A 2 -31.89 -31.12 -9.50
N TYR A 3 -31.35 -30.27 -10.37
CA TYR A 3 -30.08 -29.59 -10.12
C TYR A 3 -30.37 -28.24 -9.44
N SER A 4 -30.51 -28.20 -8.12
CA SER A 4 -31.01 -26.97 -7.45
C SER A 4 -30.41 -26.60 -6.09
N GLY A 5 -29.28 -27.19 -5.69
CA GLY A 5 -28.61 -26.83 -4.42
C GLY A 5 -27.11 -26.68 -4.54
N ASP A 6 -26.42 -27.74 -4.99
CA ASP A 6 -24.96 -27.82 -4.90
C ASP A 6 -24.22 -26.84 -5.81
N TYR A 7 -24.70 -26.60 -7.04
CA TYR A 7 -24.06 -25.62 -7.91
C TYR A 7 -24.15 -24.21 -7.32
N ALA A 8 -25.28 -23.82 -6.73
CA ALA A 8 -25.42 -22.50 -6.13
C ALA A 8 -24.46 -22.32 -4.94
N VAL A 9 -24.21 -23.36 -4.15
CA VAL A 9 -23.22 -23.35 -3.06
C VAL A 9 -21.79 -23.28 -3.61
N LEU A 10 -21.47 -24.08 -4.63
CA LEU A 10 -20.17 -24.06 -5.31
C LEU A 10 -19.86 -22.70 -5.94
N PHE A 11 -20.83 -22.09 -6.64
CA PHE A 11 -20.70 -20.75 -7.21
C PHE A 11 -20.51 -19.68 -6.12
N ARG A 12 -21.24 -19.77 -5.00
CA ARG A 12 -21.07 -18.84 -3.86
C ARG A 12 -19.71 -18.98 -3.22
N ASN A 13 -19.20 -20.20 -3.05
CA ASN A 13 -17.88 -20.44 -2.48
C ASN A 13 -16.76 -19.93 -3.41
N PHE A 14 -16.89 -20.14 -4.72
CA PHE A 14 -15.95 -19.62 -5.71
C PHE A 14 -15.98 -18.09 -5.78
N ALA A 15 -17.18 -17.48 -5.79
CA ALA A 15 -17.33 -16.03 -5.76
C ALA A 15 -16.75 -15.41 -4.48
N LYS A 16 -16.95 -16.05 -3.31
CA LYS A 16 -16.32 -15.62 -2.05
C LYS A 16 -14.81 -15.72 -2.11
N LEU A 17 -14.26 -16.82 -2.63
CA LEU A 17 -12.82 -17.00 -2.77
C LEU A 17 -12.22 -15.94 -3.71
N LEU A 18 -12.85 -15.69 -4.85
CA LEU A 18 -12.46 -14.63 -5.77
C LEU A 18 -12.52 -13.26 -5.09
N ALA A 19 -13.59 -12.94 -4.36
CA ALA A 19 -13.72 -11.68 -3.64
C ALA A 19 -12.61 -11.49 -2.60
N ILE A 20 -12.24 -12.56 -1.86
CA ILE A 20 -11.12 -12.53 -0.91
C ILE A 20 -9.79 -12.28 -1.63
N ILE A 21 -9.53 -12.99 -2.73
CA ILE A 21 -8.30 -12.83 -3.52
C ILE A 21 -8.21 -11.39 -4.06
N VAL A 22 -9.29 -10.89 -4.67
CA VAL A 22 -9.35 -9.53 -5.21
C VAL A 22 -9.17 -8.49 -4.10
N ASN A 23 -9.83 -8.65 -2.95
CA ASN A 23 -9.70 -7.70 -1.84
C ASN A 23 -8.26 -7.65 -1.30
N LYS A 24 -7.56 -8.79 -1.22
CA LYS A 24 -6.16 -8.87 -0.79
C LYS A 24 -5.17 -8.26 -1.79
N MET A 25 -5.53 -8.16 -3.07
CA MET A 25 -4.71 -7.53 -4.10
C MET A 25 -4.83 -6.00 -4.13
N ILE A 26 -5.92 -5.43 -3.61
CA ILE A 26 -6.14 -3.98 -3.61
C ILE A 26 -5.21 -3.32 -2.57
N LYS A 27 -4.29 -2.49 -3.06
CA LYS A 27 -3.31 -1.73 -2.26
C LYS A 27 -3.91 -0.49 -1.62
N MET A 28 -3.48 -0.20 -0.38
CA MET A 28 -3.87 1.02 0.33
C MET A 28 -2.96 2.18 -0.04
N LEU A 29 -3.44 3.06 -0.91
CA LEU A 29 -2.74 4.27 -1.34
C LEU A 29 -3.03 5.45 -0.41
N GLN A 30 -1.99 6.21 -0.08
CA GLN A 30 -2.05 7.35 0.82
C GLN A 30 -1.20 8.49 0.28
N THR A 31 -1.75 9.70 0.33
CA THR A 31 -1.08 10.92 -0.13
C THR A 31 0.11 11.28 0.75
N ILE A 32 1.23 11.64 0.14
CA ILE A 32 2.38 12.23 0.83
C ILE A 32 2.04 13.66 1.20
N VAL A 33 2.10 13.97 2.50
CA VAL A 33 1.84 15.32 3.03
C VAL A 33 3.12 16.07 3.40
N GLY A 34 4.24 15.37 3.51
CA GLY A 34 5.54 15.99 3.80
C GLY A 34 6.65 14.97 4.03
N PHE A 35 7.82 15.48 4.40
CA PHE A 35 9.01 14.67 4.69
C PHE A 35 9.69 15.17 5.96
N THR A 36 10.29 14.24 6.70
CA THR A 36 11.17 14.53 7.85
C THR A 36 12.39 13.62 7.79
N LEU A 37 13.45 13.97 8.51
CA LEU A 37 14.55 13.07 8.79
C LEU A 37 14.27 12.26 10.07
N ASP A 38 14.72 11.02 10.10
CA ASP A 38 14.81 10.23 11.33
C ASP A 38 16.14 10.49 12.07
N GLU A 39 16.33 9.82 13.20
CA GLU A 39 17.55 9.91 14.02
C GLU A 39 18.83 9.48 13.28
N GLN A 40 18.70 8.68 12.23
CA GLN A 40 19.81 8.22 11.39
C GLN A 40 19.96 9.07 10.12
N GLN A 41 19.29 10.23 10.04
CA GLN A 41 19.29 11.12 8.88
C GLN A 41 18.78 10.47 7.59
N HIS A 42 17.85 9.51 7.68
CA HIS A 42 17.12 9.02 6.52
C HIS A 42 15.79 9.75 6.37
N TYR A 43 15.41 10.01 5.12
CA TYR A 43 14.13 10.61 4.82
C TYR A 43 12.97 9.66 5.12
N VAL A 44 11.96 10.20 5.78
CA VAL A 44 10.70 9.56 6.12
C VAL A 44 9.58 10.41 5.55
N ALA A 45 8.77 9.81 4.68
CA ALA A 45 7.55 10.45 4.19
C ALA A 45 6.45 10.37 5.24
N LEU A 46 5.78 11.50 5.45
CA LEU A 46 4.57 11.61 6.24
C LEU A 46 3.38 11.40 5.29
N LEU A 47 2.49 10.49 5.67
CA LEU A 47 1.30 10.15 4.87
C LEU A 47 0.04 10.73 5.50
N SER A 48 -0.97 11.02 4.68
CA SER A 48 -2.28 11.55 5.10
C SER A 48 -3.02 10.66 6.10
N CYS A 49 -2.79 9.34 6.08
CA CYS A 49 -3.28 8.41 7.09
C CYS A 49 -2.59 8.53 8.47
N GLY A 50 -1.59 9.40 8.64
CA GLY A 50 -0.79 9.55 9.86
C GLY A 50 0.41 8.59 9.96
N HIS A 51 0.54 7.62 9.07
CA HIS A 51 1.68 6.70 9.05
C HIS A 51 2.94 7.32 8.43
N ARG A 52 4.07 6.71 8.75
CA ARG A 52 5.41 7.13 8.33
C ARG A 52 6.07 6.06 7.46
N GLN A 53 6.67 6.46 6.34
CA GLN A 53 7.34 5.52 5.43
C GLN A 53 8.76 5.95 5.12
N HIS A 54 9.73 5.10 5.49
CA HIS A 54 11.15 5.36 5.22
C HIS A 54 11.42 5.27 3.72
N MET A 55 12.04 6.32 3.18
CA MET A 55 12.43 6.47 1.78
C MET A 55 13.90 6.12 1.63
N ARG A 56 14.25 4.87 1.95
CA ARG A 56 15.62 4.37 1.78
C ARG A 56 16.00 4.43 0.30
N HIS A 57 17.21 4.91 0.03
CA HIS A 57 17.77 5.12 -1.29
C HIS A 57 18.96 4.18 -1.59
N THR A 58 19.29 3.27 -0.66
CA THR A 58 20.43 2.35 -0.79
C THR A 58 20.04 1.06 -1.55
N PRO A 59 20.89 0.55 -2.46
CA PRO A 59 20.72 -0.78 -3.07
C PRO A 59 20.66 -1.86 -1.98
N PRO A 60 19.90 -2.98 -2.14
CA PRO A 60 19.54 -3.63 -3.40
C PRO A 60 18.10 -3.47 -3.92
N TRP A 61 17.16 -2.82 -3.19
CA TRP A 61 15.72 -3.08 -3.43
C TRP A 61 14.81 -1.88 -3.67
N GLN A 62 15.31 -0.65 -3.78
CA GLN A 62 14.54 0.51 -4.29
C GLN A 62 15.43 1.73 -4.54
N ASN A 63 15.55 2.15 -5.79
CA ASN A 63 16.19 3.43 -6.13
C ASN A 63 15.13 4.54 -6.15
N ARG A 64 15.26 5.53 -5.25
CA ARG A 64 14.39 6.70 -5.18
C ARG A 64 15.26 7.97 -5.21
N PRO A 65 15.95 8.26 -6.32
CA PRO A 65 16.96 9.32 -6.35
C PRO A 65 16.36 10.70 -6.08
N TRP A 66 15.07 10.90 -6.40
CA TRP A 66 14.32 12.11 -6.12
C TRP A 66 14.21 12.46 -4.63
N ILE A 67 14.42 11.51 -3.71
CA ILE A 67 14.37 11.81 -2.27
C ILE A 67 15.56 12.66 -1.82
N MET A 68 16.67 12.61 -2.55
CA MET A 68 17.93 13.24 -2.16
C MET A 68 17.92 14.75 -2.36
N THR A 69 17.09 15.26 -3.28
CA THR A 69 16.97 16.69 -3.57
C THR A 69 15.69 17.26 -2.95
N GLU A 70 15.74 18.49 -2.45
CA GLU A 70 14.55 19.18 -1.93
C GLU A 70 13.49 19.34 -3.02
N GLN A 71 13.89 19.75 -4.23
CA GLN A 71 12.99 19.85 -5.38
C GLN A 71 12.29 18.51 -5.65
N GLY A 72 13.04 17.41 -5.69
CA GLY A 72 12.47 16.10 -5.93
C GLY A 72 11.47 15.67 -4.86
N ARG A 73 11.68 16.08 -3.60
CA ARG A 73 10.70 15.87 -2.52
C ARG A 73 9.44 16.70 -2.72
N GLN A 74 9.58 18.00 -3.00
CA GLN A 74 8.45 18.90 -3.22
C GLN A 74 7.56 18.42 -4.37
N GLU A 75 8.16 17.94 -5.46
CA GLU A 75 7.44 17.34 -6.59
C GLU A 75 6.64 16.07 -6.24
N LYS A 76 6.97 15.38 -5.13
CA LYS A 76 6.25 14.19 -4.68
C LYS A 76 5.21 14.47 -3.61
N ILE A 77 5.19 15.65 -3.00
CA ILE A 77 4.09 16.04 -2.12
C ILE A 77 2.79 16.08 -2.93
N GLY A 78 1.71 15.54 -2.38
CA GLY A 78 0.42 15.40 -3.06
C GLY A 78 0.28 14.13 -3.91
N LEU A 79 1.35 13.38 -4.16
CA LEU A 79 1.25 12.07 -4.82
C LEU A 79 0.84 10.99 -3.82
N SER A 80 0.10 9.99 -4.32
CA SER A 80 -0.34 8.85 -3.52
C SER A 80 0.61 7.67 -3.67
N ILE A 81 1.02 7.07 -2.55
CA ILE A 81 1.88 5.89 -2.51
C ILE A 81 1.27 4.78 -1.65
N GLU A 82 1.71 3.54 -1.86
CA GLU A 82 1.32 2.43 -0.99
C GLU A 82 1.79 2.65 0.44
N CYS A 83 0.84 2.69 1.38
CA CYS A 83 1.10 2.67 2.81
C CYS A 83 1.15 1.23 3.31
N LYS A 84 2.36 0.73 3.58
CA LYS A 84 2.57 -0.66 4.03
C LYS A 84 1.84 -1.00 5.33
N GLN A 85 1.69 -0.03 6.24
CA GLN A 85 0.99 -0.23 7.50
C GLN A 85 -0.53 -0.37 7.31
N CYS A 86 -1.13 0.46 6.45
CA CYS A 86 -2.55 0.32 6.10
C CYS A 86 -2.79 -0.98 5.32
N ASP A 87 -1.89 -1.33 4.39
CA ASP A 87 -2.00 -2.57 3.61
C ASP A 87 -1.89 -3.80 4.51
N PHE A 88 -0.97 -3.79 5.47
CA PHE A 88 -0.84 -4.85 6.46
C PHE A 88 -2.06 -4.97 7.36
N ALA A 89 -2.58 -3.85 7.89
CA ALA A 89 -3.76 -3.85 8.74
C ALA A 89 -4.99 -4.41 8.00
N LYS A 90 -5.17 -4.04 6.72
CA LYS A 90 -6.23 -4.58 5.87
C LYS A 90 -6.09 -6.08 5.64
N ASN A 91 -4.87 -6.58 5.41
CA ASN A 91 -4.60 -7.98 5.07
C ASN A 91 -4.50 -8.91 6.29
N SER A 92 -4.53 -8.35 7.50
CA SER A 92 -4.51 -9.10 8.76
C SER A 92 -5.91 -9.37 9.33
N LEU A 93 -6.95 -8.88 8.65
CA LEU A 93 -8.37 -9.14 8.92
C LEU A 93 -8.88 -10.24 7.98
#